data_AF-A0A6J4GJX2-F1
#
_entry.id   AF-A0A6J4GJX2-F1
#
_cell.length_a   1.000
_cell.length_b   1.000
_cell.length_c   1.000
_cell.angle_alpha   90.00
_cell.angle_beta   90.00
_cell.angle_gamma   90.00
#
_symmetry.space_group_name_H-M   'P 1'
#
loop_
_entity.id
_entity.type
_entity.pdbx_description
1 polymer ?
#
loop_
_entity_poly.entity_id
_entity_poly.type
_entity_poly.pdbx_seq_one_letter_code
_entity_poly.pdbx_strand_id
1 'polypeptide(L)'
;MKNILKLSAFALLFISATACDSDDDLTVVTPTKAAVLAVPAEGSVYVLDKAEPNKVAATFTWDAAQYAGESTPVTYQVEMAKSGTDFKDVVVVSVTTTNKVAVTSGELNAAAVNAGLTAFQSQDADIRVKSYVGARGIAQYSNVIKLAITSYSAWDNWGLIGSATPNGWDDPDTNLEYDLATKTYSYTGPLKVGDYKFRLDDKWDTNYGDNGNDLTLEAGGANIPVTVAGNYKIIVDFVAKKYTITKN
;
A
#
# COMPACT_ATOMS: atom_id res chain seq x y z
N MET A 1 -43.50 -92.02 22.24
CA MET A 1 -44.74 -91.44 22.81
C MET A 1 -44.37 -90.28 23.71
N LYS A 2 -45.14 -89.18 23.60
CA LYS A 2 -45.17 -87.95 24.40
C LYS A 2 -44.22 -86.80 24.01
N ASN A 3 -44.82 -85.91 23.22
CA ASN A 3 -44.50 -84.52 22.93
C ASN A 3 -44.33 -83.67 24.19
N ILE A 4 -43.42 -82.69 24.20
CA ILE A 4 -43.67 -81.36 24.81
C ILE A 4 -42.86 -80.27 24.07
N LEU A 5 -43.58 -79.23 23.63
CA LEU A 5 -43.14 -77.92 23.10
C LEU A 5 -42.05 -77.26 24.00
N LYS A 6 -41.17 -76.41 23.47
CA LYS A 6 -41.35 -74.93 23.46
C LYS A 6 -40.24 -74.20 22.68
N LEU A 7 -40.71 -73.37 21.73
CA LEU A 7 -40.36 -71.95 21.49
C LEU A 7 -38.91 -71.53 21.14
N SER A 8 -38.74 -71.27 19.83
CA SER A 8 -38.03 -70.18 19.15
C SER A 8 -37.06 -69.26 19.91
N ALA A 9 -35.87 -69.06 19.34
CA ALA A 9 -35.21 -67.75 19.29
C ALA A 9 -34.21 -67.71 18.12
N PHE A 10 -34.70 -67.14 17.00
CA PHE A 10 -33.92 -66.75 15.83
C PHE A 10 -33.03 -65.57 16.26
N ALA A 11 -31.70 -65.71 16.17
CA ALA A 11 -30.77 -64.63 16.49
C ALA A 11 -30.85 -63.56 15.39
N LEU A 12 -31.76 -62.60 15.56
CA LEU A 12 -31.82 -61.38 14.78
C LEU A 12 -30.71 -60.45 15.28
N LEU A 13 -29.70 -60.25 14.43
CA LEU A 13 -28.64 -59.27 14.62
C LEU A 13 -29.26 -57.86 14.67
N PHE A 14 -29.46 -57.32 15.88
CA PHE A 14 -29.83 -55.92 16.09
C PHE A 14 -28.60 -55.05 15.79
N ILE A 15 -28.47 -54.62 14.53
CA ILE A 15 -27.63 -53.49 14.18
C ILE A 15 -28.37 -52.25 14.70
N SER A 16 -27.95 -51.74 15.85
CA SER A 16 -28.35 -50.41 16.28
C SER A 16 -27.79 -49.41 15.28
N ALA A 17 -28.63 -48.93 14.37
CA ALA A 17 -28.36 -47.68 13.67
C ALA A 17 -28.43 -46.58 14.72
N THR A 18 -27.28 -46.17 15.25
CA THR A 18 -27.15 -44.86 15.87
C THR A 18 -27.31 -43.87 14.73
N ALA A 19 -28.55 -43.42 14.50
CA ALA A 19 -28.79 -42.23 13.72
C ALA A 19 -28.05 -41.10 14.44
N CYS A 20 -26.92 -40.69 13.87
CA CYS A 20 -26.28 -39.44 14.25
C CYS A 20 -27.18 -38.36 13.66
N ASP A 21 -28.20 -37.92 14.40
CA ASP A 21 -28.79 -36.59 14.16
C ASP A 21 -27.68 -35.60 14.45
N SER A 22 -26.87 -35.33 13.43
CA SER A 22 -26.19 -34.05 13.31
C SER A 22 -27.22 -33.13 12.70
N ASP A 23 -28.22 -32.76 13.50
CA ASP A 23 -28.85 -31.46 13.38
C ASP A 23 -27.72 -30.46 13.64
N ASP A 24 -26.92 -30.20 12.60
CA ASP A 24 -26.07 -29.01 12.56
C ASP A 24 -27.06 -27.85 12.56
N ASP A 25 -27.38 -27.37 13.76
CA ASP A 25 -28.16 -26.17 13.99
C ASP A 25 -27.30 -25.01 13.46
N LEU A 26 -27.39 -24.79 12.14
CA LEU A 26 -26.60 -23.79 11.44
C LEU A 26 -27.06 -22.43 11.97
N THR A 27 -26.26 -21.86 12.85
CA THR A 27 -26.58 -20.57 13.43
C THR A 27 -26.41 -19.50 12.35
N VAL A 28 -27.54 -18.95 11.91
CA VAL A 28 -27.57 -17.96 10.83
C VAL A 28 -27.13 -16.61 11.40
N VAL A 29 -25.93 -16.19 11.01
CA VAL A 29 -25.45 -14.83 11.28
C VAL A 29 -25.86 -13.93 10.11
N THR A 30 -26.42 -12.76 10.40
CA THR A 30 -26.87 -11.80 9.37
C THR A 30 -26.26 -10.41 9.59
N PRO A 31 -25.76 -9.75 8.52
CA PRO A 31 -25.24 -8.39 8.62
C PRO A 31 -26.40 -7.41 8.86
N THR A 32 -26.27 -6.53 9.86
CA THR A 32 -27.32 -5.55 10.21
C THR A 32 -26.87 -4.10 10.10
N LYS A 33 -25.60 -3.81 10.42
CA LYS A 33 -25.02 -2.47 10.28
C LYS A 33 -23.54 -2.56 9.91
N ALA A 34 -23.15 -1.90 8.82
CA ALA A 34 -21.74 -1.84 8.43
C ALA A 34 -20.93 -0.96 9.39
N ALA A 35 -19.61 -1.18 9.44
CA ALA A 35 -18.70 -0.28 10.12
C ALA A 35 -18.70 1.12 9.46
N VAL A 36 -18.37 2.16 10.22
CA VAL A 36 -18.19 3.52 9.68
C VAL A 36 -16.79 3.99 10.01
N LEU A 37 -15.94 4.10 9.00
CA LEU A 37 -14.55 4.56 9.14
C LEU A 37 -14.56 6.06 9.43
N ALA A 38 -14.06 6.43 10.61
CA ALA A 38 -14.15 7.79 11.15
C ALA A 38 -12.80 8.50 11.22
N VAL A 39 -11.73 7.76 11.52
CA VAL A 39 -10.36 8.28 11.56
C VAL A 39 -9.46 7.34 10.76
N PRO A 40 -8.57 7.86 9.90
CA PRO A 40 -8.36 9.27 9.55
C PRO A 40 -9.55 9.93 8.86
N ALA A 41 -9.57 11.25 8.79
CA ALA A 41 -10.58 11.99 8.04
C ALA A 41 -10.30 11.93 6.53
N GLU A 42 -11.35 12.10 5.71
CA GLU A 42 -11.24 12.28 4.26
C GLU A 42 -10.20 13.36 3.92
N GLY A 43 -9.30 13.04 2.98
CA GLY A 43 -8.25 13.95 2.51
C GLY A 43 -7.06 14.12 3.46
N SER A 44 -6.95 13.32 4.52
CA SER A 44 -5.78 13.38 5.41
C SER A 44 -4.49 13.06 4.64
N VAL A 45 -3.44 13.83 4.90
CA VAL A 45 -2.14 13.73 4.22
C VAL A 45 -1.13 12.99 5.09
N TYR A 46 -0.42 12.03 4.51
CA TYR A 46 0.61 11.23 5.17
C TYR A 46 1.91 11.26 4.36
N VAL A 47 2.95 11.88 4.91
CA VAL A 47 4.31 11.76 4.41
C VAL A 47 5.04 10.75 5.29
N LEU A 48 5.38 9.60 4.72
CA LEU A 48 5.93 8.48 5.47
C LEU A 48 7.45 8.61 5.60
N ASP A 49 7.96 8.28 6.78
CA ASP A 49 9.38 8.44 7.10
C ASP A 49 10.10 7.09 7.08
N LYS A 50 11.12 6.99 6.22
CA LYS A 50 12.04 5.84 6.08
C LYS A 50 12.95 5.68 7.29
N ALA A 51 13.28 6.76 7.99
CA ALA A 51 14.15 6.73 9.17
C ALA A 51 13.43 6.21 10.42
N GLU A 52 12.10 6.35 10.47
CA GLU A 52 11.27 5.96 11.61
C GLU A 52 10.19 4.92 11.22
N PRO A 53 10.54 3.76 10.64
CA PRO A 53 9.56 2.81 10.10
C PRO A 53 8.61 2.25 11.17
N ASN A 54 9.04 2.17 12.43
CA ASN A 54 8.24 1.63 13.53
C ASN A 54 7.38 2.70 14.23
N LYS A 55 7.48 3.97 13.84
CA LYS A 55 6.66 5.04 14.40
C LYS A 55 5.23 4.88 13.90
N VAL A 56 4.26 5.03 14.81
CA VAL A 56 2.84 5.04 14.44
C VAL A 56 2.58 6.22 13.49
N ALA A 57 2.19 5.92 12.26
CA ALA A 57 1.85 6.92 11.26
C ALA A 57 0.36 7.28 11.35
N ALA A 58 -0.50 6.28 11.44
CA ALA A 58 -1.94 6.45 11.52
C ALA A 58 -2.55 5.55 12.60
N THR A 59 -3.63 6.02 13.23
CA THR A 59 -4.51 5.15 14.03
C THR A 59 -5.88 5.16 13.37
N PHE A 60 -6.24 4.04 12.74
CA PHE A 60 -7.54 3.87 12.14
C PHE A 60 -8.56 3.56 13.23
N THR A 61 -9.71 4.24 13.20
CA THR A 61 -10.82 4.00 14.13
C THR A 61 -12.15 4.06 13.41
N TRP A 62 -13.08 3.19 13.80
CA TRP A 62 -14.40 3.10 13.18
C TRP A 62 -15.48 2.76 14.20
N ASP A 63 -16.73 3.08 13.83
CA ASP A 63 -17.89 2.51 14.49
C ASP A 63 -17.97 1.02 14.16
N ALA A 64 -18.22 0.19 15.17
CA ALA A 64 -18.26 -1.26 15.02
C ALA A 64 -19.38 -1.71 14.08
N ALA A 65 -19.09 -2.73 13.26
CA ALA A 65 -20.11 -3.44 12.49
C ALA A 65 -21.00 -4.29 13.43
N GLN A 66 -22.26 -4.48 13.05
CA GLN A 66 -23.23 -5.26 13.80
C GLN A 66 -23.75 -6.43 12.97
N TYR A 67 -23.73 -7.60 13.59
CA TYR A 67 -24.26 -8.84 13.05
C TYR A 67 -25.30 -9.38 14.04
N ALA A 68 -26.45 -9.82 13.53
CA ALA A 68 -27.48 -10.51 14.32
C ALA A 68 -27.27 -12.03 14.22
N GLY A 69 -27.67 -12.76 15.27
CA GLY A 69 -27.45 -14.20 15.42
C GLY A 69 -26.56 -14.49 16.63
N GLU A 70 -25.89 -15.63 16.62
CA GLU A 70 -24.95 -15.99 17.68
C GLU A 70 -23.76 -15.02 17.75
N SER A 71 -23.30 -14.77 18.97
CA SER A 71 -22.17 -13.87 19.22
C SER A 71 -20.87 -14.51 18.73
N THR A 72 -20.39 -14.07 17.58
CA THR A 72 -19.08 -14.42 17.05
C THR A 72 -18.17 -13.19 17.01
N PRO A 73 -16.87 -13.31 17.34
CA PRO A 73 -15.93 -12.20 17.22
C PRO A 73 -15.90 -11.64 15.79
N VAL A 74 -16.11 -10.33 15.66
CA VAL A 74 -15.99 -9.64 14.37
C VAL A 74 -14.51 -9.38 14.10
N THR A 75 -14.05 -9.82 12.93
CA THR A 75 -12.70 -9.48 12.43
C THR A 75 -12.80 -8.32 11.46
N TYR A 76 -11.88 -7.39 11.55
CA TYR A 76 -11.77 -6.21 10.71
C TYR A 76 -10.46 -6.22 9.93
N GLN A 77 -10.52 -5.84 8.67
CA GLN A 77 -9.38 -5.58 7.79
C GLN A 77 -9.44 -4.13 7.36
N VAL A 78 -8.37 -3.38 7.59
CA VAL A 78 -8.15 -2.10 6.91
C VAL A 78 -7.62 -2.43 5.53
N GLU A 79 -8.41 -2.10 4.51
CA GLU A 79 -8.11 -2.36 3.11
C GLU A 79 -7.73 -1.04 2.41
N MET A 80 -6.73 -1.11 1.54
CA MET A 80 -6.24 -0.02 0.70
C MET A 80 -6.28 -0.43 -0.76
N ALA A 81 -6.58 0.51 -1.64
CA ALA A 81 -6.34 0.41 -3.06
C ALA A 81 -5.88 1.77 -3.61
N LYS A 82 -5.24 1.78 -4.77
CA LYS A 82 -4.96 3.04 -5.48
C LYS A 82 -6.27 3.75 -5.78
N SER A 83 -6.33 5.07 -5.57
CA SER A 83 -7.60 5.78 -5.68
C SER A 83 -8.22 5.66 -7.08
N GLY A 84 -9.55 5.51 -7.13
CA GLY A 84 -10.30 5.41 -8.37
C GLY A 84 -10.23 4.05 -9.07
N THR A 85 -9.62 3.04 -8.43
CA THR A 85 -9.59 1.67 -8.95
C THR A 85 -10.76 0.79 -8.48
N ASP A 86 -11.66 1.35 -7.66
CA ASP A 86 -12.80 0.64 -7.06
C ASP A 86 -12.39 -0.67 -6.37
N PHE A 87 -11.26 -0.64 -5.66
CA PHE A 87 -10.72 -1.79 -4.94
C PHE A 87 -10.51 -3.04 -5.83
N LYS A 88 -10.18 -2.85 -7.12
CA LYS A 88 -9.84 -3.95 -8.03
C LYS A 88 -8.67 -4.79 -7.51
N ASP A 89 -7.62 -4.11 -7.03
CA ASP A 89 -6.43 -4.72 -6.46
C ASP A 89 -6.34 -4.31 -4.98
N VAL A 90 -6.88 -5.15 -4.10
CA VAL A 90 -6.97 -4.88 -2.65
C VAL A 90 -5.67 -5.24 -1.95
N VAL A 91 -5.18 -4.30 -1.14
CA VAL A 91 -4.09 -4.53 -0.19
C VAL A 91 -4.62 -4.45 1.24
N VAL A 92 -4.36 -5.49 2.04
CA VAL A 92 -4.70 -5.48 3.46
C VAL A 92 -3.58 -4.79 4.22
N VAL A 93 -3.89 -3.66 4.85
CA VAL A 93 -2.94 -2.86 5.66
C VAL A 93 -2.76 -3.50 7.03
N SER A 94 -3.86 -3.91 7.66
CA SER A 94 -3.84 -4.52 9.00
C SER A 94 -5.10 -5.33 9.26
N VAL A 95 -5.04 -6.20 10.28
CA VAL A 95 -6.14 -7.05 10.74
C VAL A 95 -6.27 -6.91 12.25
N THR A 96 -7.51 -6.74 12.75
CA THR A 96 -7.78 -6.61 14.19
C THR A 96 -9.17 -7.16 14.52
N THR A 97 -9.41 -7.51 15.77
CA THR A 97 -10.75 -7.84 16.31
C THR A 97 -11.37 -6.69 17.10
N THR A 98 -10.65 -5.58 17.24
CA THR A 98 -11.15 -4.35 17.88
C THR A 98 -11.52 -3.31 16.83
N ASN A 99 -12.24 -2.26 17.21
CA ASN A 99 -12.68 -1.22 16.29
C ASN A 99 -11.64 -0.10 16.06
N LYS A 100 -10.37 -0.41 16.35
CA LYS A 100 -9.24 0.48 16.13
C LYS A 100 -7.97 -0.31 15.83
N VAL A 101 -7.06 0.29 15.07
CA VAL A 101 -5.72 -0.26 14.87
C VAL A 101 -4.71 0.86 14.61
N ALA A 102 -3.60 0.81 15.31
CA ALA A 102 -2.45 1.67 15.02
C ALA A 102 -1.62 1.00 13.93
N VAL A 103 -1.22 1.78 12.92
CA VAL A 103 -0.42 1.35 11.79
C VAL A 103 0.85 2.21 11.75
N THR A 104 1.99 1.54 11.66
CA THR A 104 3.31 2.15 11.60
C THR A 104 3.61 2.75 10.22
N SER A 105 4.61 3.62 10.15
CA SER A 105 5.13 4.18 8.90
C SER A 105 5.52 3.08 7.91
N GLY A 106 6.20 2.03 8.38
CA GLY A 106 6.62 0.89 7.56
C GLY A 106 5.45 0.07 7.04
N GLU A 107 4.45 -0.22 7.86
CA GLU A 107 3.25 -0.98 7.44
C GLU A 107 2.43 -0.19 6.41
N LEU A 108 2.20 1.11 6.66
CA LEU A 108 1.46 1.96 5.73
C LEU A 108 2.23 2.15 4.42
N ASN A 109 3.56 2.26 4.50
CA ASN A 109 4.43 2.38 3.33
C ASN A 109 4.39 1.13 2.46
N ALA A 110 4.55 -0.04 3.07
CA ALA A 110 4.47 -1.32 2.38
C ALA A 110 3.10 -1.50 1.70
N ALA A 111 2.02 -1.13 2.38
CA ALA A 111 0.69 -1.18 1.79
C ALA A 111 0.54 -0.24 0.58
N ALA A 112 1.00 1.01 0.70
CA ALA A 112 0.94 1.99 -0.39
C ALA A 112 1.71 1.53 -1.64
N VAL A 113 2.94 1.05 -1.46
CA VAL A 113 3.75 0.53 -2.58
C VAL A 113 3.10 -0.70 -3.21
N ASN A 114 2.59 -1.63 -2.40
CA ASN A 114 1.89 -2.82 -2.90
C ASN A 114 0.57 -2.48 -3.61
N ALA A 115 -0.07 -1.36 -3.26
CA ALA A 115 -1.26 -0.84 -3.94
C ALA A 115 -0.92 -0.15 -5.27
N GLY A 116 0.36 -0.01 -5.61
CA GLY A 116 0.82 0.60 -6.85
C GLY A 116 1.00 2.12 -6.78
N LEU A 117 1.19 2.68 -5.58
CA LEU A 117 1.66 4.05 -5.43
C LEU A 117 3.17 4.12 -5.70
N THR A 118 3.59 5.16 -6.41
CA THR A 118 5.00 5.41 -6.70
C THR A 118 5.63 6.16 -5.53
N ALA A 119 6.79 5.70 -5.06
CA ALA A 119 7.52 6.35 -3.97
C ALA A 119 7.85 7.82 -4.28
N PHE A 120 7.93 8.61 -3.21
CA PHE A 120 8.32 10.02 -3.20
C PHE A 120 7.37 10.96 -3.95
N GLN A 121 6.18 10.45 -4.31
CA GLN A 121 5.11 11.24 -4.91
C GLN A 121 3.87 11.16 -4.02
N SER A 122 3.22 12.31 -3.80
CA SER A 122 1.93 12.32 -3.12
C SER A 122 0.87 11.76 -4.06
N GLN A 123 0.26 10.64 -3.69
CA GLN A 123 -0.77 9.96 -4.47
C GLN A 123 -1.94 9.55 -3.59
N ASP A 124 -3.15 9.62 -4.13
CA ASP A 124 -4.36 9.25 -3.40
C ASP A 124 -4.51 7.73 -3.33
N ALA A 125 -4.86 7.25 -2.13
CA ALA A 125 -5.27 5.88 -1.86
C ALA A 125 -6.69 5.86 -1.28
N ASP A 126 -7.53 4.95 -1.79
CA ASP A 126 -8.86 4.68 -1.26
C ASP A 126 -8.72 3.66 -0.12
N ILE A 127 -9.29 3.98 1.05
CA ILE A 127 -9.26 3.15 2.25
C ILE A 127 -10.68 2.78 2.67
N ARG A 128 -10.89 1.51 3.05
CA ARG A 128 -12.12 1.05 3.69
C ARG A 128 -11.84 0.02 4.76
N VAL A 129 -12.83 -0.24 5.61
CA VAL A 129 -12.82 -1.33 6.58
C VAL A 129 -13.74 -2.44 6.08
N LYS A 130 -13.18 -3.63 5.88
CA LYS A 130 -13.94 -4.86 5.70
C LYS A 130 -14.12 -5.53 7.05
N SER A 131 -15.36 -5.80 7.43
CA SER A 131 -15.70 -6.60 8.61
C SER A 131 -16.27 -7.95 8.17
N TYR A 132 -16.02 -9.00 8.94
CA TYR A 132 -16.62 -10.32 8.72
C TYR A 132 -16.62 -11.16 10.01
N VAL A 133 -17.45 -12.20 10.00
CA VAL A 133 -17.70 -13.11 11.13
C VAL A 133 -17.65 -14.56 10.68
N GLY A 134 -16.98 -15.43 11.44
CA GLY A 134 -16.86 -16.86 11.12
C GLY A 134 -15.98 -17.19 9.90
N ALA A 135 -15.68 -18.50 9.72
CA ALA A 135 -14.72 -18.99 8.71
C ALA A 135 -15.19 -18.82 7.24
N ARG A 136 -16.50 -18.64 7.01
CA ARG A 136 -17.13 -18.44 5.69
C ARG A 136 -17.67 -17.02 5.50
N GLY A 137 -17.16 -16.07 6.29
CA GLY A 137 -17.91 -14.91 6.74
C GLY A 137 -18.60 -14.03 5.70
N ILE A 138 -19.83 -13.64 6.04
CA ILE A 138 -20.58 -12.61 5.34
C ILE A 138 -19.89 -11.28 5.64
N ALA A 139 -19.37 -10.62 4.60
CA ALA A 139 -18.63 -9.39 4.76
C ALA A 139 -19.54 -8.15 4.71
N GLN A 140 -19.20 -7.13 5.49
CA GLN A 140 -19.70 -5.77 5.34
C GLN A 140 -18.52 -4.82 5.16
N TYR A 141 -18.72 -3.80 4.32
CA TYR A 141 -17.73 -2.78 4.02
C TYR A 141 -18.18 -1.44 4.56
N SER A 142 -17.25 -0.66 5.11
CA SER A 142 -17.52 0.71 5.52
C SER A 142 -17.67 1.67 4.34
N ASN A 143 -17.94 2.94 4.63
CA ASN A 143 -17.61 4.04 3.73
C ASN A 143 -16.12 3.96 3.31
N VAL A 144 -15.84 4.52 2.14
CA VAL A 144 -14.48 4.72 1.63
C VAL A 144 -14.03 6.12 2.01
N ILE A 145 -12.78 6.25 2.44
CA ILE A 145 -12.10 7.55 2.56
C ILE A 145 -10.89 7.61 1.64
N LYS A 146 -10.50 8.80 1.20
CA LYS A 146 -9.26 9.02 0.47
C LYS A 146 -8.18 9.58 1.38
N LEU A 147 -6.98 9.01 1.30
CA LEU A 147 -5.78 9.53 1.94
C LEU A 147 -4.76 9.92 0.87
N ALA A 148 -4.14 11.09 1.02
CA ALA A 148 -2.99 11.46 0.21
C ALA A 148 -1.72 10.91 0.87
N ILE A 149 -1.05 9.97 0.21
CA ILE A 149 0.11 9.25 0.78
C ILE A 149 1.35 9.54 -0.07
N THR A 150 2.41 9.99 0.59
CA THR A 150 3.77 10.03 0.03
C THR A 150 4.56 8.89 0.65
N SER A 151 4.71 7.79 -0.10
CA SER A 151 5.50 6.63 0.28
C SER A 151 7.00 6.85 0.05
N TYR A 152 7.85 5.97 0.57
CA TYR A 152 9.29 5.94 0.36
C TYR A 152 9.75 4.57 -0.17
N SER A 153 10.96 4.56 -0.71
CA SER A 153 11.63 3.35 -1.19
C SER A 153 12.87 3.01 -0.36
N ALA A 154 13.51 1.88 -0.67
CA ALA A 154 14.78 1.50 -0.06
C ALA A 154 15.97 2.36 -0.56
N TRP A 155 15.85 2.97 -1.73
CA TRP A 155 16.82 3.91 -2.29
C TRP A 155 16.48 5.35 -1.91
N ASP A 156 17.29 6.30 -2.37
CA ASP A 156 17.23 7.71 -1.98
C ASP A 156 16.41 8.52 -3.00
N ASN A 157 15.78 9.62 -2.56
CA ASN A 157 14.96 10.44 -3.43
C ASN A 157 15.80 11.49 -4.17
N TRP A 158 16.48 11.08 -5.24
CA TRP A 158 17.17 12.01 -6.11
C TRP A 158 16.21 12.62 -7.14
N GLY A 159 16.32 13.92 -7.38
CA GLY A 159 15.52 14.65 -8.35
C GLY A 159 16.32 15.60 -9.23
N LEU A 160 15.69 16.06 -10.30
CA LEU A 160 16.13 17.20 -11.11
C LEU A 160 15.43 18.48 -10.65
N ILE A 161 16.21 19.53 -10.44
CA ILE A 161 15.72 20.88 -10.16
C ILE A 161 16.36 21.90 -11.08
N GLY A 162 15.60 22.88 -11.56
CA GLY A 162 16.13 24.05 -12.27
C GLY A 162 15.19 24.58 -13.34
N SER A 163 15.51 25.74 -13.92
CA SER A 163 14.66 26.42 -14.92
C SER A 163 14.33 25.58 -16.16
N ALA A 164 15.13 24.55 -16.46
CA ALA A 164 14.87 23.59 -17.53
C ALA A 164 13.82 22.51 -17.17
N THR A 165 13.58 22.25 -15.88
CA THR A 165 12.73 21.16 -15.39
C THR A 165 11.24 21.59 -15.29
N PRO A 166 10.29 20.63 -15.16
CA PRO A 166 8.87 20.93 -15.02
C PRO A 166 8.50 21.99 -13.97
N ASN A 167 9.12 21.91 -12.78
CA ASN A 167 8.81 22.75 -11.64
C ASN A 167 9.80 23.92 -11.45
N GLY A 168 10.77 24.11 -12.34
CA GLY A 168 11.74 25.20 -12.18
C GLY A 168 12.63 24.97 -10.96
N TRP A 169 12.86 26.05 -10.21
CA TRP A 169 13.60 26.01 -8.93
C TRP A 169 12.68 25.83 -7.71
N ASP A 170 11.43 25.42 -7.92
CA ASP A 170 10.44 25.18 -6.85
C ASP A 170 10.32 23.69 -6.52
N ASP A 171 9.96 23.39 -5.27
CA ASP A 171 9.69 22.03 -4.79
C ASP A 171 8.29 21.54 -5.20
N PRO A 172 8.07 20.22 -5.36
CA PRO A 172 9.08 19.14 -5.30
C PRO A 172 9.92 19.06 -6.57
N ASP A 173 11.07 18.40 -6.48
CA ASP A 173 11.91 18.11 -7.63
C ASP A 173 11.21 17.17 -8.60
N THR A 174 11.74 17.10 -9.83
CA THR A 174 11.36 16.04 -10.75
C THR A 174 12.13 14.77 -10.38
N ASN A 175 11.49 13.88 -9.62
CA ASN A 175 12.10 12.64 -9.12
C ASN A 175 12.71 11.80 -10.25
N LEU A 176 13.87 11.23 -9.96
CA LEU A 176 14.54 10.26 -10.81
C LEU A 176 14.07 8.84 -10.49
N GLU A 177 14.09 7.98 -11.50
CA GLU A 177 13.81 6.55 -11.36
C GLU A 177 15.10 5.78 -11.08
N TYR A 178 15.12 4.98 -10.02
CA TYR A 178 16.25 4.12 -9.68
C TYR A 178 16.16 2.76 -10.39
N ASP A 179 17.25 2.35 -11.04
CA ASP A 179 17.40 1.03 -11.64
C ASP A 179 18.24 0.13 -10.71
N LEU A 180 17.64 -0.96 -10.22
CA LEU A 180 18.28 -1.90 -9.31
C LEU A 180 19.41 -2.72 -9.96
N ALA A 181 19.37 -2.93 -11.27
CA ALA A 181 20.35 -3.72 -12.00
C ALA A 181 21.62 -2.92 -12.27
N THR A 182 21.46 -1.67 -12.73
CA THR A 182 22.59 -0.78 -13.03
C THR A 182 23.04 0.05 -11.84
N LYS A 183 22.19 0.17 -10.80
CA LYS A 183 22.39 1.02 -9.61
C LYS A 183 22.51 2.51 -9.96
N THR A 184 21.88 2.92 -11.06
CA THR A 184 21.85 4.31 -11.53
C THR A 184 20.46 4.91 -11.40
N TYR A 185 20.38 6.23 -11.40
CA TYR A 185 19.12 6.95 -11.50
C TYR A 185 18.91 7.46 -12.92
N SER A 186 17.67 7.62 -13.33
CA SER A 186 17.35 8.12 -14.67
C SER A 186 16.15 9.05 -14.70
N TYR A 187 16.14 9.93 -15.69
CA TYR A 187 15.00 10.76 -16.07
C TYR A 187 14.75 10.58 -17.56
N THR A 188 13.50 10.38 -17.95
CA THR A 188 13.07 10.44 -19.35
C THR A 188 11.88 11.39 -19.45
N GLY A 189 12.06 12.52 -20.13
CA GLY A 189 11.00 13.51 -20.25
C GLY A 189 11.44 14.82 -20.90
N PRO A 190 10.54 15.81 -20.97
CA PRO A 190 10.82 17.09 -21.58
C PRO A 190 11.75 17.95 -20.72
N LEU A 191 12.69 18.65 -21.35
CA LEU A 191 13.45 19.76 -20.76
C LEU A 191 13.31 21.00 -21.65
N LYS A 192 13.25 22.16 -21.01
CA LYS A 192 13.24 23.48 -21.67
C LYS A 192 14.66 24.01 -21.77
N VAL A 193 14.85 25.07 -22.56
CA VAL A 193 16.10 25.84 -22.50
C VAL A 193 16.21 26.46 -21.10
N GLY A 194 17.36 26.27 -20.45
CA GLY A 194 17.57 26.69 -19.08
C GLY A 194 18.66 25.86 -18.43
N ASP A 195 18.57 25.71 -17.12
CA ASP A 195 19.55 25.01 -16.30
C ASP A 195 18.88 23.94 -15.45
N TYR A 196 19.63 22.92 -15.06
CA TYR A 196 19.24 21.99 -14.00
C TYR A 196 20.42 21.59 -13.09
N LYS A 197 20.08 20.98 -11.97
CA LYS A 197 20.96 20.32 -11.01
C LYS A 197 20.31 19.03 -10.53
N PHE A 198 21.12 18.16 -9.93
CA PHE A 198 20.63 17.01 -9.19
C PHE A 198 20.56 17.35 -7.70
N ARG A 199 19.47 17.04 -7.03
CA ARG A 199 19.26 17.38 -5.63
C ARG A 199 18.58 16.22 -4.89
N LEU A 200 18.98 15.99 -3.65
CA LEU A 200 18.50 14.90 -2.81
C LEU A 200 17.39 15.39 -1.87
N ASP A 201 16.31 14.62 -1.78
CA ASP A 201 15.20 14.80 -0.83
C ASP A 201 14.56 16.20 -0.87
N ASP A 202 14.54 16.82 -2.05
CA ASP A 202 14.09 18.19 -2.28
C ASP A 202 14.82 19.24 -1.42
N LYS A 203 16.06 18.95 -1.01
CA LYS A 203 16.85 19.80 -0.10
C LYS A 203 18.22 20.12 -0.67
N TRP A 204 18.66 21.34 -0.41
CA TRP A 204 19.97 21.82 -0.87
C TRP A 204 21.17 21.21 -0.13
N ASP A 205 20.94 20.46 0.96
CA ASP A 205 21.98 19.82 1.78
C ASP A 205 22.93 18.95 0.95
N THR A 206 22.38 18.14 0.03
CA THR A 206 23.16 17.35 -0.91
C THR A 206 22.67 17.60 -2.33
N ASN A 207 23.50 18.26 -3.13
CA ASN A 207 23.21 18.55 -4.53
C ASN A 207 24.47 18.44 -5.38
N TYR A 208 24.28 18.11 -6.65
CA TYR A 208 25.34 18.00 -7.66
C TYR A 208 25.06 18.90 -8.86
N GLY A 209 26.12 19.50 -9.37
CA GLY A 209 26.17 20.20 -10.64
C GLY A 209 27.33 19.67 -11.49
N ASP A 210 27.72 20.43 -12.51
CA ASP A 210 28.83 20.10 -13.42
C ASP A 210 29.66 21.35 -13.71
N ASN A 211 30.87 21.40 -13.17
CA ASN A 211 31.83 22.47 -13.37
C ASN A 211 32.56 22.28 -14.70
N GLY A 212 32.21 23.10 -15.69
CA GLY A 212 32.84 23.04 -17.02
C GLY A 212 32.07 22.19 -18.02
N ASN A 213 30.93 21.61 -17.61
CA ASN A 213 30.02 20.86 -18.46
C ASN A 213 30.73 19.67 -19.15
N ASP A 214 31.52 18.94 -18.37
CA ASP A 214 32.37 17.83 -18.81
C ASP A 214 31.78 16.43 -18.48
N LEU A 215 30.53 16.41 -18.02
CA LEU A 215 29.75 15.23 -17.63
C LEU A 215 30.22 14.54 -16.34
N THR A 216 31.01 15.25 -15.52
CA THR A 216 31.37 14.84 -14.16
C THR A 216 30.57 15.63 -13.13
N LEU A 217 30.36 15.02 -11.95
CA LEU A 217 29.52 15.60 -10.89
C LEU A 217 30.36 16.18 -9.76
N GLU A 218 30.19 17.47 -9.49
CA GLU A 218 30.74 18.15 -8.32
C GLU A 218 29.64 18.45 -7.30
N ALA A 219 29.94 18.15 -6.03
CA ALA A 219 29.07 18.54 -4.92
C ALA A 219 28.97 20.08 -4.91
N GLY A 220 27.75 20.60 -4.99
CA GLY A 220 27.52 22.04 -5.08
C GLY A 220 28.03 22.68 -6.38
N GLY A 221 28.35 21.90 -7.42
CA GLY A 221 28.88 22.39 -8.70
C GLY A 221 27.96 23.35 -9.45
N ALA A 222 28.44 23.88 -10.56
CA ALA A 222 27.70 24.81 -11.41
C ALA A 222 26.43 24.17 -11.99
N ASN A 223 25.48 25.03 -12.38
CA ASN A 223 24.27 24.63 -13.08
C ASN A 223 24.61 23.94 -14.42
N ILE A 224 23.85 22.89 -14.75
CA ILE A 224 24.01 22.13 -15.99
C ILE A 224 23.09 22.72 -17.06
N PRO A 225 23.63 23.29 -18.16
CA PRO A 225 22.83 23.97 -19.16
C PRO A 225 22.12 23.00 -20.11
N VAL A 226 20.84 23.25 -20.37
CA VAL A 226 20.08 22.71 -21.50
C VAL A 226 19.95 23.80 -22.55
N THR A 227 20.68 23.65 -23.65
CA THR A 227 20.74 24.68 -24.71
C THR A 227 19.65 24.54 -25.76
N VAL A 228 18.98 23.39 -25.83
CA VAL A 228 17.91 23.11 -26.79
C VAL A 228 16.76 22.41 -26.07
N ALA A 229 15.55 22.92 -26.19
CA ALA A 229 14.38 22.22 -25.66
C ALA A 229 14.14 20.89 -26.39
N GLY A 230 13.62 19.90 -25.68
CA GLY A 230 13.28 18.59 -26.26
C GLY A 230 13.05 17.52 -25.20
N ASN A 231 12.83 16.29 -25.66
CA ASN A 231 12.78 15.14 -24.78
C ASN A 231 14.19 14.58 -24.60
N TYR A 232 14.54 14.30 -23.36
CA TYR A 232 15.88 13.82 -22.98
C TYR A 232 15.77 12.53 -22.20
N LYS A 233 16.81 11.69 -22.33
CA LYS A 233 17.16 10.66 -21.38
C LYS A 233 18.41 11.08 -20.63
N ILE A 234 18.31 11.21 -19.32
CA ILE A 234 19.44 11.42 -18.41
C ILE A 234 19.65 10.14 -17.62
N ILE A 235 20.90 9.68 -17.50
CA ILE A 235 21.29 8.59 -16.59
C ILE A 235 22.41 9.13 -15.71
N VAL A 236 22.27 9.01 -14.40
CA VAL A 236 23.25 9.49 -13.43
C VAL A 236 23.67 8.38 -12.48
N ASP A 237 24.98 8.28 -12.28
CA ASP A 237 25.62 7.43 -11.29
C ASP A 237 26.26 8.31 -10.22
N PHE A 238 25.59 8.44 -9.07
CA PHE A 238 26.09 9.21 -7.94
C PHE A 238 27.28 8.55 -7.23
N VAL A 239 27.58 7.27 -7.47
CA VAL A 239 28.78 6.61 -6.94
C VAL A 239 29.97 6.92 -7.83
N ALA A 240 29.82 6.76 -9.16
CA ALA A 240 30.87 7.07 -10.13
C ALA A 240 31.06 8.57 -10.37
N LYS A 241 30.12 9.42 -9.89
CA LYS A 241 30.09 10.88 -10.08
C LYS A 241 30.08 11.27 -11.55
N LYS A 242 29.23 10.61 -12.33
CA LYS A 242 29.06 10.86 -13.77
C LYS A 242 27.61 10.80 -14.17
N TYR A 243 27.28 11.49 -15.25
CA TYR A 243 25.99 11.37 -15.89
C TYR A 243 26.12 11.37 -17.42
N THR A 244 25.04 10.98 -18.08
CA THR A 244 24.85 11.13 -19.52
C THR A 244 23.57 11.89 -19.77
N ILE A 245 23.52 12.65 -20.87
CA ILE A 245 22.33 13.34 -21.34
C ILE A 245 22.22 13.13 -22.84
N THR A 246 21.14 12.50 -23.29
CA THR A 246 20.88 12.20 -24.70
C THR A 246 19.52 12.77 -25.09
N LYS A 247 19.46 13.50 -26.21
CA LYS A 247 18.19 13.98 -26.77
C LYS A 247 17.53 12.88 -27.60
N ASN A 248 16.26 12.61 -27.34
CA ASN A 248 15.42 11.65 -28.08
C ASN A 248 14.72 12.29 -29.27
#